data_AF-A0A855ER02-F1
#
_entry.id   AF-A0A855ER02-F1
#
_cell.length_a   1.000
_cell.length_b   1.000
_cell.length_c   1.000
_cell.angle_alpha   90.00
_cell.angle_beta   90.00
_cell.angle_gamma   90.00
#
_symmetry.space_group_name_H-M   'P 1'
#
loop_
_entity.id
_entity.type
_entity.pdbx_description
1 polymer ?
#
loop_
_entity_poly.entity_id
_entity_poly.type
_entity_poly.pdbx_seq_one_letter_code
_entity_poly.pdbx_strand_id
1 'polypeptide(L)' 'MAIFLEFTDENSLNPDAAVEMMEHIAAELQLLKNDEKIRVIDSFAEIAKAYRGDESDFVKALPDTLGLR' A
#
# COMPACT_ATOMS: atom_id res chain seq x y z
N MET A 1 -7.67 -2.72 -6.61
CA MET A 1 -7.70 -2.54 -5.14
C MET A 1 -8.82 -3.41 -4.60
N ALA A 2 -8.50 -4.58 -4.04
CA ALA A 2 -9.48 -5.50 -3.44
C ALA A 2 -8.81 -6.43 -2.42
N ILE A 3 -7.52 -6.70 -2.59
CA ILE A 3 -6.77 -7.68 -1.81
C ILE A 3 -6.69 -7.35 -0.30
N PHE A 4 -6.57 -6.08 0.10
CA PHE A 4 -6.59 -5.70 1.54
C PHE A 4 -7.94 -6.05 2.22
N LEU A 5 -9.04 -5.99 1.46
CA LEU A 5 -10.36 -6.41 1.91
C LEU A 5 -10.52 -7.93 1.86
N GLU A 6 -9.89 -8.61 0.89
CA GLU A 6 -9.88 -10.08 0.81
C GLU A 6 -9.15 -10.74 1.99
N PHE A 7 -8.22 -10.04 2.62
CA PHE A 7 -7.50 -10.54 3.82
C PHE A 7 -8.09 -10.07 5.15
N THR A 8 -9.13 -9.24 5.13
CA THR A 8 -9.77 -8.73 6.35
C THR A 8 -11.15 -9.34 6.52
N ASP A 9 -11.40 -9.98 7.66
CA ASP A 9 -12.70 -10.56 8.00
C ASP A 9 -13.82 -9.50 7.89
N GLU A 10 -14.94 -9.81 7.22
CA GLU A 10 -16.02 -8.86 6.89
C GLU A 10 -16.62 -8.17 8.13
N ASN A 11 -16.43 -8.74 9.33
CA ASN A 11 -16.86 -8.15 10.60
C ASN A 11 -15.82 -7.21 11.25
N SER A 12 -14.61 -7.13 10.73
CA SER A 12 -13.49 -6.43 11.38
C SER A 12 -13.12 -5.10 10.74
N LEU A 13 -13.58 -4.80 9.52
CA LEU A 13 -13.21 -3.58 8.80
C LEU A 13 -14.31 -3.13 7.82
N ASN A 14 -14.74 -1.87 7.94
CA ASN A 14 -15.66 -1.29 6.97
C ASN A 14 -14.90 -1.05 5.65
N PRO A 15 -15.30 -1.71 4.55
CA PRO A 15 -14.58 -1.63 3.29
C PRO A 15 -14.53 -0.21 2.70
N ASP A 16 -15.60 0.57 2.84
CA ASP A 16 -15.64 1.95 2.36
C ASP A 16 -14.64 2.82 3.13
N ALA A 17 -14.59 2.66 4.46
CA ALA A 17 -13.63 3.38 5.30
C ALA A 17 -12.18 2.98 5.02
N ALA A 18 -11.93 1.71 4.69
CA ALA A 18 -10.60 1.23 4.32
C ALA A 18 -10.13 1.80 2.98
N VAL A 19 -11.04 1.88 2.00
CA VAL A 19 -10.76 2.51 0.70
C VAL A 19 -10.49 4.00 0.88
N GLU A 20 -11.33 4.71 1.63
CA GLU A 20 -11.15 6.15 1.92
C GLU A 20 -9.79 6.43 2.59
N MET A 21 -9.39 5.59 3.55
CA MET A 21 -8.09 5.69 4.21
C MET A 21 -6.93 5.45 3.23
N MET A 22 -7.04 4.47 2.33
CA MET A 22 -6.03 4.20 1.31
C MET A 22 -5.91 5.37 0.32
N GLU A 23 -7.03 5.97 -0.09
CA GLU A 23 -7.03 7.16 -0.95
C GLU A 23 -6.37 8.36 -0.27
N HIS A 24 -6.65 8.58 1.01
CA HIS A 24 -6.00 9.63 1.79
C HIS A 24 -4.49 9.42 1.87
N ILE A 25 -4.04 8.21 2.20
CA ILE A 25 -2.62 7.85 2.24
C ILE A 25 -1.96 8.05 0.87
N ALA A 26 -2.62 7.63 -0.22
CA ALA A 26 -2.12 7.84 -1.58
C ALA A 26 -1.95 9.33 -1.90
N ALA A 27 -2.91 10.17 -1.52
CA ALA A 27 -2.85 11.61 -1.72
C ALA A 27 -1.68 12.25 -0.97
N GLU A 28 -1.45 11.88 0.30
CA GLU A 28 -0.31 12.38 1.07
C GLU A 28 1.03 11.92 0.50
N LEU A 29 1.11 10.64 0.09
CA LEU A 29 2.31 10.07 -0.54
C LEU A 29 2.63 10.75 -1.88
N GLN A 30 1.63 11.20 -2.63
CA GLN A 30 1.84 11.94 -3.87
C GLN A 30 2.41 13.35 -3.65
N LEU A 31 2.14 13.97 -2.49
CA LEU A 31 2.67 15.28 -2.11
C LEU A 31 4.15 15.24 -1.68
N LEU A 32 4.71 14.04 -1.45
CA LEU A 32 6.12 13.87 -1.13
C LEU A 32 7.03 14.33 -2.28
N LYS A 33 8.24 14.78 -1.94
CA LYS A 33 9.26 15.10 -2.96
C LYS A 33 9.78 13.82 -3.60
N ASN A 34 10.32 13.92 -4.81
CA ASN A 34 10.85 12.76 -5.54
C ASN A 34 11.88 11.95 -4.73
N ASP A 35 12.77 12.62 -3.97
CA ASP A 35 13.73 11.95 -3.10
C ASP A 35 13.07 11.16 -1.95
N GLU A 36 11.94 11.66 -1.44
CA GLU A 36 11.17 11.01 -0.38
C GLU A 36 10.34 9.85 -0.94
N LYS A 37 9.78 10.00 -2.14
CA LYS A 37 9.08 8.91 -2.84
C LYS A 37 10.00 7.70 -3.05
N ILE A 38 11.25 7.93 -3.45
CA ILE A 38 12.25 6.85 -3.61
C ILE A 38 12.48 6.12 -2.27
N ARG A 39 12.64 6.85 -1.16
CA ARG A 39 12.81 6.24 0.17
C ARG A 39 11.60 5.41 0.60
N VAL A 40 10.40 5.88 0.29
CA VAL A 40 9.16 5.15 0.59
C VAL A 40 9.09 3.88 -0.26
N ILE A 41 9.39 3.95 -1.56
CA ILE A 41 9.46 2.78 -2.46
C ILE A 41 10.45 1.74 -1.92
N ASP A 42 11.65 2.16 -1.53
CA ASP A 42 12.67 1.27 -0.96
C ASP A 42 12.18 0.65 0.36
N SER A 43 11.46 1.41 1.18
CA SER A 43 10.88 0.90 2.43
C SER A 43 9.83 -0.19 2.17
N PHE A 44 8.97 -0.02 1.16
CA PHE A 44 8.05 -1.07 0.73
C PHE A 44 8.79 -2.33 0.26
N ALA A 45 9.89 -2.17 -0.49
CA ALA A 45 10.71 -3.29 -0.93
C ALA A 45 11.36 -4.05 0.24
N GLU A 46 11.82 -3.35 1.27
CA GLU A 46 12.34 -3.97 2.49
C GLU A 46 11.24 -4.67 3.30
N ILE A 47 10.08 -4.03 3.47
CA ILE A 47 8.93 -4.60 4.17
C ILE A 47 8.45 -5.86 3.44
N ALA A 48 8.43 -5.87 2.10
CA ALA A 48 8.04 -7.03 1.31
C ALA A 48 8.89 -8.27 1.60
N LYS A 49 10.17 -8.12 1.98
CA LYS A 49 11.04 -9.25 2.36
C LYS A 49 10.58 -9.95 3.64
N ALA A 50 9.80 -9.28 4.49
CA ALA A 50 9.22 -9.87 5.70
C ALA A 50 8.02 -10.77 5.39
N TYR A 51 7.39 -10.61 4.23
CA TYR A 51 6.26 -11.41 3.77
C TYR A 51 6.72 -12.52 2.81
N ARG A 52 5.89 -13.55 2.60
CA ARG A 52 6.21 -14.68 1.71
C ARG A 52 5.09 -14.90 0.69
N GLY A 53 5.49 -15.32 -0.52
CA GLY A 53 4.53 -15.59 -1.60
C GLY A 53 3.80 -14.32 -2.06
N ASP A 54 2.49 -14.45 -2.27
CA ASP A 54 1.64 -13.43 -2.88
C ASP A 54 1.62 -12.11 -2.09
N GLU A 55 1.76 -12.18 -0.76
CA GLU A 55 1.82 -11.00 0.12
C GLU A 55 3.07 -10.14 -0.15
N SER A 56 4.23 -10.77 -0.41
CA SER A 56 5.46 -10.05 -0.75
C SER A 56 5.30 -9.31 -2.08
N ASP A 57 4.72 -9.98 -3.07
CA ASP A 57 4.56 -9.39 -4.41
C ASP A 57 3.50 -8.29 -4.41
N PHE A 58 2.47 -8.41 -3.57
CA PHE A 58 1.53 -7.34 -3.30
C PHE A 58 2.20 -6.11 -2.70
N VAL A 59 3.00 -6.28 -1.63
CA VAL A 59 3.69 -5.16 -0.97
C VAL A 59 4.66 -4.46 -1.92
N LYS A 60 5.30 -5.19 -2.85
CA LYS A 60 6.16 -4.60 -3.90
C LYS A 60 5.39 -3.83 -4.96
N ALA A 61 4.13 -4.19 -5.22
CA ALA A 61 3.26 -3.51 -6.17
C ALA A 61 2.53 -2.29 -5.58
N LEU A 62 2.50 -2.16 -4.24
CA LEU A 62 1.85 -1.04 -3.56
C LEU A 62 2.34 0.34 -4.04
N PRO A 63 3.65 0.60 -4.21
CA PRO A 63 4.10 1.91 -4.67
C PRO A 63 3.55 2.31 -6.04
N ASP A 64 3.42 1.35 -6.98
CA ASP A 64 2.82 1.60 -8.29
C ASP A 64 1.33 1.91 -8.15
N THR A 65 0.60 1.17 -7.30
CA THR A 65 -0.82 1.43 -7.06
C THR A 65 -1.11 2.74 -6.34
N LEU A 66 -0.16 3.24 -5.54
CA LEU A 66 -0.26 4.51 -4.81
C LEU A 66 0.19 5.71 -5.67
N GLY A 67 0.65 5.49 -6.90
CA GLY A 67 1.12 6.55 -7.80
C GLY A 67 2.45 7.16 -7.37
N LEU A 68 3.30 6.37 -6.69
CA LEU A 68 4.64 6.79 -6.29
C LEU A 68 5.68 6.62 -7.41
N ARG A 69 5.35 5.87 -8.47
CA ARG A 69 6.22 5.51 -9.59
C ARG A 69 5.68 5.97 -10.93
#